data_AF-A0A7C4H1J2-F1
#
_entry.id   AF-A0A7C4H1J2-F1
#
_cell.length_a   1.000
_cell.length_b   1.000
_cell.length_c   1.000
_cell.angle_alpha   90.00
_cell.angle_beta   90.00
_cell.angle_gamma   90.00
#
_symmetry.space_group_name_H-M   'P 1'
#
loop_
_entity.id
_entity.type
_entity.pdbx_description
1 polymer ?
#
loop_
_entity_poly.entity_id
_entity_poly.type
_entity_poly.pdbx_seq_one_letter_code
_entity_poly.pdbx_strand_id
1 'polypeptide(L)'
;MSTAIQPKKNITARIVQDKIYSLLQQSKRLDGRGLYDMRSITITTNLIEKADGSALVTLGGTKILAGIKTEIGAPYLDRPDEGSFTINAELLPLASISFEPGPPDERGVELARVVDRSIRESKVLDLKKLCLIEGEKAYILFIDIYVLDYDGNYYDPSLIAALAAIATARIPEYKVVDGKIQKTGAYFT
;
A
#
# COMPACT_ATOMS: atom_id res chain seq x y z
N MET A 1 36.68 -27.10 -8.51
CA MET A 1 36.03 -26.70 -7.23
C MET A 1 35.95 -25.19 -7.21
N SER A 2 34.76 -24.65 -7.47
CA SER A 2 34.52 -23.21 -7.54
C SER A 2 34.61 -22.61 -6.14
N THR A 3 35.60 -21.75 -5.92
CA THR A 3 35.76 -20.99 -4.68
C THR A 3 34.63 -19.98 -4.61
N ALA A 4 33.65 -20.24 -3.75
CA ALA A 4 32.62 -19.27 -3.41
C ALA A 4 33.30 -18.00 -2.89
N ILE A 5 33.20 -16.91 -3.66
CA ILE A 5 33.57 -15.58 -3.22
C ILE A 5 32.57 -15.21 -2.13
N GLN A 6 32.95 -15.47 -0.87
CA GLN A 6 32.25 -14.90 0.28
C GLN A 6 32.29 -13.38 0.12
N PRO A 7 31.16 -12.67 0.07
CA PRO A 7 31.17 -11.22 -0.09
C PRO A 7 31.88 -10.63 1.14
N LYS A 8 33.06 -10.05 0.92
CA LYS A 8 33.79 -9.30 1.96
C LYS A 8 32.81 -8.28 2.54
N LYS A 9 32.43 -8.40 3.83
CA LYS A 9 31.71 -7.36 4.56
C LYS A 9 32.41 -6.03 4.31
N ASN A 10 31.72 -5.15 3.57
CA ASN A 10 32.28 -3.92 3.03
C ASN A 10 32.75 -3.03 4.19
N ILE A 11 34.04 -2.66 4.25
CA ILE A 11 34.63 -1.90 5.38
C ILE A 11 33.86 -0.61 5.64
N THR A 12 33.37 0.03 4.57
CA THR A 12 32.51 1.22 4.61
C THR A 12 31.24 0.98 5.40
N ALA A 13 30.60 -0.18 5.25
CA ALA A 13 29.38 -0.52 5.98
C ALA A 13 29.64 -0.61 7.50
N ARG A 14 30.81 -1.13 7.91
CA ARG A 14 31.19 -1.22 9.32
C ARG A 14 31.43 0.15 9.94
N ILE A 15 32.14 1.03 9.24
CA ILE A 15 32.37 2.42 9.70
C ILE A 15 31.05 3.17 9.86
N VAL A 16 30.14 3.03 8.90
CA VAL A 16 28.80 3.65 8.96
C VAL A 16 28.01 3.08 10.13
N GLN A 17 28.04 1.76 10.35
CA GLN A 17 27.37 1.11 11.48
C GLN A 17 27.89 1.62 12.83
N ASP A 18 29.21 1.70 13.01
CA ASP A 18 29.84 2.20 14.24
C ASP A 18 29.48 3.66 14.49
N LYS A 19 29.41 4.47 13.41
CA LYS A 19 28.97 5.87 13.50
C LYS A 19 27.52 6.00 13.92
N ILE A 20 26.61 5.21 13.35
CA ILE A 20 25.20 5.17 13.73
C ILE A 20 25.07 4.80 15.22
N TYR A 21 25.78 3.76 15.65
CA TYR A 21 25.76 3.30 17.05
C TYR A 21 26.19 4.41 18.02
N SER A 22 27.30 5.10 17.72
CA SER A 22 27.80 6.22 18.53
C SER A 22 26.80 7.39 18.62
N LEU A 23 26.10 7.70 17.53
CA LEU A 23 25.08 8.75 17.51
C LEU A 23 23.85 8.37 18.35
N LEU A 24 23.41 7.12 18.26
CA LEU A 24 22.27 6.63 19.05
C LEU A 24 22.54 6.67 20.56
N GLN A 25 23.77 6.39 21.00
CA GLN A 25 24.18 6.57 22.41
C GLN A 25 24.03 8.02 22.89
N GLN A 26 24.08 8.98 21.97
CA GLN A 26 23.90 10.40 22.25
C GLN A 26 22.47 10.88 21.95
N SER A 27 21.52 9.96 21.70
CA SER A 27 20.15 10.28 21.27
C SER A 27 20.08 11.14 20.00
N LYS A 28 21.05 10.99 19.10
CA LYS A 28 21.16 11.72 17.83
C LYS A 28 20.99 10.77 16.64
N ARG A 29 20.60 11.34 15.51
CA ARG A 29 20.44 10.64 14.22
C ARG A 29 21.35 11.26 13.17
N LEU A 30 21.61 10.52 12.09
CA LEU A 30 22.48 10.95 10.99
C LEU A 30 21.97 12.21 10.28
N ASP A 31 20.66 12.36 10.16
CA ASP A 31 19.98 13.46 9.49
C ASP A 31 19.57 14.60 10.45
N GLY A 32 20.03 14.56 11.70
CA GLY A 32 19.81 15.60 12.69
C GLY A 32 18.42 15.62 13.34
N ARG A 33 17.51 14.72 12.97
CA ARG A 33 16.18 14.62 13.59
C ARG A 33 16.24 14.08 15.02
N GLY A 34 15.19 14.34 15.81
CA GLY A 34 14.97 13.71 17.10
C GLY A 34 14.60 12.23 16.96
N LEU A 35 14.71 11.46 18.04
CA LEU A 35 14.48 10.00 18.03
C LEU A 35 13.05 9.59 17.63
N TYR A 36 12.06 10.43 17.95
CA TYR A 36 10.65 10.17 17.67
C TYR A 36 10.12 10.94 16.45
N ASP A 37 10.96 11.72 15.79
CA ASP A 37 10.54 12.54 14.67
C ASP A 37 10.41 11.70 13.40
N MET A 38 9.29 11.83 12.70
CA MET A 38 9.12 11.29 11.36
C MET A 38 9.93 12.08 10.32
N ARG A 39 10.10 11.49 9.13
CA ARG A 39 10.66 12.23 7.98
C ARG A 39 9.57 13.16 7.47
N SER A 40 9.95 14.17 6.68
CA SER A 40 8.97 14.98 5.97
C SER A 40 8.07 14.08 5.11
N ILE A 41 6.76 14.27 5.24
CA ILE A 41 5.76 13.52 4.49
C ILE A 41 5.07 14.46 3.50
N THR A 42 4.82 13.96 2.29
CA THR A 42 4.02 14.65 1.27
C THR A 42 3.06 13.64 0.67
N ILE A 43 1.80 14.03 0.51
CA ILE A 43 0.72 13.19 0.00
C ILE A 43 0.10 13.92 -1.19
N THR A 44 0.11 13.27 -2.35
CA THR A 44 -0.54 13.77 -3.57
C THR A 44 -1.61 12.77 -3.98
N THR A 45 -2.88 13.13 -3.81
CA THR A 45 -4.04 12.28 -4.16
C THR A 45 -4.49 12.52 -5.60
N ASN A 46 -5.23 11.57 -6.16
CA ASN A 46 -5.81 11.62 -7.50
C ASN A 46 -4.77 11.85 -8.61
N LEU A 47 -3.57 11.27 -8.44
CA LEU A 47 -2.48 11.38 -9.41
C LEU A 47 -2.77 10.58 -10.70
N ILE A 48 -3.39 9.41 -10.55
CA ILE A 48 -3.66 8.47 -11.64
C ILE A 48 -5.14 8.58 -12.01
N GLU A 49 -5.45 9.30 -13.09
CA GLU A 49 -6.83 9.56 -13.54
C GLU A 49 -7.63 8.30 -13.90
N LYS A 50 -6.95 7.22 -14.30
CA LYS A 50 -7.57 5.95 -14.66
C LYS A 50 -7.90 5.06 -13.45
N ALA A 51 -7.28 5.35 -12.31
CA ALA A 51 -7.60 4.68 -11.06
C ALA A 51 -8.87 5.31 -10.47
N ASP A 52 -9.67 4.51 -9.79
CA ASP A 52 -10.86 5.03 -9.11
C ASP A 52 -10.44 5.85 -7.88
N GLY A 53 -9.34 5.47 -7.23
CA GLY A 53 -8.62 6.27 -6.24
C GLY A 53 -7.12 6.09 -6.40
N SER A 54 -6.33 7.13 -6.11
CA SER A 54 -4.87 7.01 -6.14
C SER A 54 -4.19 8.00 -5.20
N ALA A 55 -3.03 7.63 -4.69
CA ALA A 55 -2.20 8.52 -3.89
C ALA A 55 -0.71 8.18 -4.03
N LEU A 56 0.11 9.22 -4.21
CA LEU A 56 1.55 9.16 -4.10
C LEU A 56 1.98 9.74 -2.76
N VAL A 57 2.61 8.91 -1.93
CA VAL A 57 3.16 9.32 -0.63
C VAL A 57 4.67 9.31 -0.71
N THR A 58 5.29 10.43 -0.34
CA THR A 58 6.73 10.55 -0.15
C THR A 58 7.02 10.70 1.34
N LEU A 59 7.88 9.85 1.90
CA LEU A 59 8.36 9.93 3.29
C LEU A 59 9.90 10.02 3.28
N GLY A 60 10.43 11.24 3.25
CA GLY A 60 11.84 11.47 2.94
C GLY A 60 12.18 10.98 1.53
N GLY A 61 13.12 10.04 1.41
CA GLY A 61 13.46 9.41 0.13
C GLY A 61 12.46 8.36 -0.33
N THR A 62 11.70 7.74 0.58
CA THR A 62 10.82 6.62 0.22
C THR A 62 9.57 7.12 -0.50
N LYS A 63 9.23 6.52 -1.64
CA LYS A 63 8.08 6.88 -2.48
C LYS A 63 7.18 5.68 -2.70
N ILE A 64 5.90 5.82 -2.37
CA ILE A 64 4.89 4.79 -2.54
C ILE A 64 3.73 5.33 -3.37
N LEU A 65 3.33 4.59 -4.39
CA LEU A 65 2.11 4.85 -5.14
C LEU A 65 1.07 3.78 -4.78
N ALA A 66 -0.10 4.20 -4.33
CA ALA A 66 -1.27 3.33 -4.20
C ALA A 66 -2.30 3.68 -5.27
N GLY A 67 -2.93 2.66 -5.84
CA GLY A 67 -4.03 2.78 -6.79
C GLY A 67 -5.17 1.85 -6.41
N ILE A 68 -6.40 2.28 -6.70
CA ILE A 68 -7.61 1.51 -6.45
C ILE A 68 -8.36 1.33 -7.76
N LYS A 69 -8.75 0.08 -8.05
CA LYS A 69 -9.73 -0.25 -9.09
C LYS A 69 -10.89 -1.01 -8.48
N THR A 70 -12.07 -0.73 -8.98
CA THR A 70 -13.31 -1.33 -8.49
C THR A 70 -13.98 -2.12 -9.59
N GLU A 71 -14.43 -3.32 -9.24
CA GLU A 71 -15.22 -4.18 -10.10
C GLU A 71 -16.53 -4.57 -9.40
N ILE A 72 -17.51 -5.02 -10.18
CA ILE A 72 -18.71 -5.67 -9.65
C ILE A 72 -18.56 -7.17 -9.82
N GLY A 73 -18.54 -7.90 -8.72
CA GLY A 73 -18.46 -9.35 -8.70
C GLY A 73 -19.44 -9.97 -7.72
N ALA A 74 -19.34 -11.29 -7.54
CA ALA A 74 -20.09 -11.98 -6.50
C ALA A 74 -19.40 -11.80 -5.15
N PRO A 75 -20.15 -11.60 -4.06
CA PRO A 75 -19.60 -11.60 -2.71
C PRO A 75 -19.10 -13.00 -2.31
N TYR A 76 -18.35 -13.10 -1.21
CA TYR A 76 -17.95 -14.40 -0.68
C TYR A 76 -19.15 -15.15 -0.09
N LEU A 77 -19.14 -16.48 -0.20
CA LEU A 77 -20.28 -17.31 0.23
C LEU A 77 -20.52 -17.25 1.75
N ASP A 78 -19.48 -17.03 2.54
CA ASP A 78 -19.55 -16.87 4.00
C ASP A 78 -19.97 -15.45 4.43
N ARG A 79 -19.92 -14.47 3.52
CA ARG A 79 -20.32 -13.07 3.75
C ARG A 79 -21.11 -12.51 2.55
N PRO A 80 -22.33 -13.02 2.29
CA PRO A 80 -23.10 -12.66 1.10
C PRO A 80 -23.63 -11.22 1.13
N ASP A 81 -23.69 -10.58 2.30
CA ASP A 81 -24.17 -9.22 2.54
C ASP A 81 -23.04 -8.15 2.52
N GLU A 82 -21.83 -8.53 2.12
CA GLU A 82 -20.65 -7.65 2.12
C GLU A 82 -19.96 -7.62 0.75
N GLY A 83 -19.44 -6.46 0.38
CA GLY A 83 -18.39 -6.37 -0.63
C GLY A 83 -17.04 -6.82 -0.09
N SER A 84 -16.01 -6.74 -0.92
CA SER A 84 -14.67 -7.17 -0.54
C SER A 84 -13.60 -6.23 -1.05
N PHE A 85 -12.41 -6.37 -0.47
CA PHE A 85 -11.21 -5.75 -1.00
C PHE A 85 -10.03 -6.71 -0.90
N THR A 86 -9.12 -6.58 -1.86
CA THR A 86 -7.82 -7.26 -1.91
C THR A 86 -6.72 -6.22 -1.93
N ILE A 87 -5.66 -6.45 -1.16
CA ILE A 87 -4.45 -5.62 -1.20
C ILE A 87 -3.32 -6.41 -1.81
N ASN A 88 -2.69 -5.85 -2.85
CA ASN A 88 -1.44 -6.34 -3.41
C ASN A 88 -0.34 -5.33 -3.16
N ALA A 89 0.89 -5.81 -3.04
CA ALA A 89 2.05 -4.94 -2.95
C ALA A 89 3.20 -5.47 -3.79
N GLU A 90 3.85 -4.56 -4.52
CA GLU A 90 4.99 -4.86 -5.38
C GLU A 90 6.16 -3.96 -5.02
N LEU A 91 7.30 -4.59 -4.77
CA LEU A 91 8.58 -3.92 -4.56
C LEU A 91 9.28 -3.83 -5.92
N LEU A 92 9.10 -2.69 -6.60
CA LEU A 92 9.59 -2.55 -7.97
C LEU A 92 11.14 -2.56 -8.00
N PRO A 93 11.78 -3.20 -8.99
CA PRO A 93 13.24 -3.19 -9.13
C PRO A 93 13.86 -1.79 -9.23
N LEU A 94 13.06 -0.81 -9.68
CA LEU A 94 13.48 0.58 -9.75
C LEU A 94 13.66 1.22 -8.37
N ALA A 95 13.02 0.69 -7.33
CA ALA A 95 13.09 1.23 -5.97
C ALA A 95 14.39 0.88 -5.24
N SER A 96 15.03 -0.24 -5.59
CA SER A 96 16.30 -0.65 -5.00
C SER A 96 16.99 -1.68 -5.88
N ILE A 97 18.33 -1.61 -5.94
CA ILE A 97 19.18 -2.64 -6.57
C ILE A 97 18.99 -4.02 -5.93
N SER A 98 18.47 -4.08 -4.70
CA SER A 98 18.19 -5.35 -3.98
C SER A 98 16.82 -5.96 -4.28
N PHE A 99 16.02 -5.31 -5.14
CA PHE A 99 14.69 -5.77 -5.54
C PHE A 99 14.78 -6.35 -6.95
N GLU A 100 14.38 -7.61 -7.09
CA GLU A 100 14.42 -8.33 -8.35
C GLU A 100 13.04 -8.33 -9.01
N PRO A 101 12.94 -8.29 -10.35
CA PRO A 101 11.66 -8.37 -11.04
C PRO A 101 11.04 -9.76 -10.87
N GLY A 102 9.72 -9.81 -10.87
CA GLY A 102 8.97 -11.06 -10.85
C GLY A 102 7.74 -10.96 -9.96
N PRO A 103 7.10 -12.10 -9.66
CA PRO A 103 6.02 -12.16 -8.69
C PRO A 103 6.49 -11.61 -7.32
N PRO A 104 5.56 -11.09 -6.48
CA PRO A 104 5.91 -10.62 -5.16
C PRO A 104 6.67 -11.66 -4.34
N ASP A 105 7.82 -11.27 -3.81
CA ASP A 105 8.58 -12.08 -2.87
C ASP A 105 7.98 -11.99 -1.46
N GLU A 106 8.65 -12.60 -0.47
CA GLU A 106 8.20 -12.59 0.93
C GLU A 106 7.98 -11.17 1.47
N ARG A 107 8.78 -10.19 1.05
CA ARG A 107 8.67 -8.79 1.50
C ARG A 107 7.43 -8.12 0.95
N GLY A 108 7.12 -8.33 -0.34
CA GLY A 108 5.89 -7.84 -0.96
C GLY A 108 4.64 -8.48 -0.34
N VAL A 109 4.67 -9.80 -0.14
CA VAL A 109 3.58 -10.53 0.52
C VAL A 109 3.38 -10.06 1.96
N GLU A 110 4.46 -9.86 2.71
CA GLU A 110 4.40 -9.33 4.08
C GLU A 110 3.78 -7.93 4.10
N LEU A 111 4.27 -7.01 3.26
CA LEU A 111 3.75 -5.64 3.15
C LEU A 111 2.25 -5.64 2.87
N ALA A 112 1.80 -6.39 1.86
CA ALA A 112 0.39 -6.50 1.52
C ALA A 112 -0.44 -7.00 2.72
N ARG A 113 0.03 -8.03 3.44
CA ARG A 113 -0.67 -8.60 4.60
C ARG A 113 -0.68 -7.68 5.82
N VAL A 114 0.35 -6.86 6.01
CA VAL A 114 0.39 -5.87 7.09
C VAL A 114 -0.62 -4.75 6.81
N VAL A 115 -0.63 -4.23 5.59
CA VAL A 115 -1.58 -3.18 5.20
C VAL A 115 -3.01 -3.71 5.17
N ASP A 116 -3.25 -4.92 4.66
CA ASP A 116 -4.57 -5.56 4.64
C ASP A 116 -5.15 -5.67 6.06
N ARG A 117 -4.38 -6.25 7.00
CA ARG A 117 -4.82 -6.37 8.39
C ARG A 117 -5.07 -5.00 9.03
N SER A 118 -4.23 -4.02 8.75
CA SER A 118 -4.40 -2.66 9.29
C SER A 118 -5.72 -2.02 8.84
N ILE A 119 -6.07 -2.16 7.55
CA ILE A 119 -7.31 -1.61 6.98
C ILE A 119 -8.53 -2.45 7.40
N ARG A 120 -8.41 -3.77 7.39
CA ARG A 120 -9.49 -4.70 7.72
C ARG A 120 -9.91 -4.59 9.19
N GLU A 121 -8.95 -4.62 10.11
CA GLU A 121 -9.23 -4.61 11.55
C GLU A 121 -9.61 -3.22 12.06
N SER A 122 -9.16 -2.15 11.41
CA SER A 122 -9.60 -0.79 11.75
C SER A 122 -11.04 -0.51 11.34
N LYS A 123 -11.65 -1.34 10.48
CA LYS A 123 -13.01 -1.18 9.96
C LYS A 123 -13.24 0.20 9.32
N VAL A 124 -12.20 0.77 8.73
CA VAL A 124 -12.27 2.06 8.03
C VAL A 124 -13.16 1.97 6.78
N LEU A 125 -13.28 0.78 6.18
CA LEU A 125 -14.20 0.46 5.10
C LEU A 125 -15.43 -0.28 5.64
N ASP A 126 -16.62 0.28 5.39
CA ASP A 126 -17.89 -0.38 5.66
C ASP A 126 -18.25 -1.31 4.50
N LEU A 127 -17.90 -2.59 4.63
CA LEU A 127 -18.10 -3.58 3.57
C LEU A 127 -19.56 -3.86 3.26
N LYS A 128 -20.49 -3.58 4.19
CA LYS A 128 -21.92 -3.78 3.96
C LYS A 128 -22.48 -2.76 2.97
N LYS A 129 -21.95 -1.54 2.97
CA LYS A 129 -22.27 -0.52 1.96
C LYS A 129 -21.76 -0.87 0.56
N LEU A 130 -20.84 -1.82 0.48
CA LEU A 130 -20.31 -2.31 -0.79
C LEU A 130 -21.16 -3.45 -1.38
N CYS A 131 -22.18 -3.95 -0.68
CA CYS A 131 -23.12 -4.93 -1.24
C CYS A 131 -24.23 -4.25 -2.03
N LEU A 132 -24.55 -4.78 -3.22
CA LEU A 132 -25.60 -4.27 -4.09
C LEU A 132 -26.82 -5.21 -4.08
N ILE A 133 -26.58 -6.48 -4.33
CA ILE A 133 -27.57 -7.57 -4.28
C ILE A 133 -26.94 -8.69 -3.47
N GLU A 134 -27.51 -8.97 -2.30
CA GLU A 134 -27.01 -10.00 -1.39
C GLU A 134 -26.82 -11.34 -2.10
N GLY A 135 -25.63 -11.93 -1.95
CA GLY A 135 -25.26 -13.21 -2.56
C GLY A 135 -24.97 -13.18 -4.06
N GLU A 136 -25.24 -12.08 -4.77
CA GLU A 136 -25.10 -12.03 -6.24
C GLU A 136 -24.13 -10.95 -6.74
N LYS A 137 -24.25 -9.72 -6.22
CA LYS A 137 -23.53 -8.55 -6.73
C LYS A 137 -23.04 -7.66 -5.61
N ALA A 138 -21.73 -7.46 -5.54
CA ALA A 138 -21.09 -6.52 -4.64
C ALA A 138 -19.89 -5.85 -5.30
N TYR A 139 -19.45 -4.72 -4.75
CA TYR A 139 -18.20 -4.09 -5.15
C TYR A 139 -17.02 -4.89 -4.61
N ILE A 140 -16.02 -5.08 -5.49
CA ILE A 140 -14.73 -5.68 -5.18
C ILE A 140 -13.67 -4.63 -5.45
N LEU A 141 -12.95 -4.22 -4.41
CA LEU A 141 -11.88 -3.21 -4.51
C LEU A 141 -10.53 -3.92 -4.60
N PHE A 142 -9.74 -3.55 -5.61
CA PHE A 142 -8.36 -3.95 -5.76
C PHE A 142 -7.48 -2.76 -5.39
N ILE A 143 -6.72 -2.90 -4.32
CA ILE A 143 -5.81 -1.87 -3.81
C ILE A 143 -4.38 -2.34 -4.09
N ASP A 144 -3.74 -1.71 -5.05
CA ASP A 144 -2.38 -2.06 -5.47
C ASP A 144 -1.39 -1.02 -4.94
N ILE A 145 -0.36 -1.50 -4.25
CA ILE A 145 0.69 -0.68 -3.65
C ILE A 145 2.00 -0.94 -4.38
N TYR A 146 2.59 0.12 -4.93
CA TYR A 146 3.86 0.09 -5.65
C TYR A 146 4.91 0.86 -4.88
N VAL A 147 5.95 0.17 -4.42
CA VAL A 147 7.14 0.81 -3.86
C VAL A 147 7.98 1.33 -5.02
N LEU A 148 8.03 2.66 -5.18
CA LEU A 148 8.74 3.33 -6.27
C LEU A 148 10.18 3.71 -5.90
N ASP A 149 10.43 4.07 -4.64
CA ASP A 149 11.77 4.45 -4.18
C ASP A 149 11.94 3.95 -2.75
N TYR A 150 13.03 3.24 -2.47
CA TYR A 150 13.29 2.63 -1.16
C TYR A 150 14.48 3.29 -0.46
N ASP A 151 14.16 4.12 0.52
CA ASP A 151 15.10 4.77 1.45
C ASP A 151 14.79 4.33 2.91
N GLY A 152 14.41 3.08 3.11
CA GLY A 152 13.96 2.57 4.42
C GLY A 152 12.50 2.87 4.75
N ASN A 153 11.92 2.15 5.71
CA ASN A 153 10.50 2.20 6.11
C ASN A 153 9.51 2.49 4.97
N TYR A 154 9.12 1.44 4.23
CA TYR A 154 8.04 1.49 3.24
C TYR A 154 6.68 1.08 3.82
N TYR A 155 6.59 0.59 5.05
CA TYR A 155 5.34 0.15 5.67
C TYR A 155 4.39 1.32 5.95
N ASP A 156 4.86 2.30 6.72
CA ASP A 156 4.06 3.45 7.11
C ASP A 156 3.56 4.25 5.89
N PRO A 157 4.42 4.66 4.92
CA PRO A 157 3.92 5.38 3.75
C PRO A 157 3.02 4.52 2.86
N SER A 158 3.13 3.19 2.87
CA SER A 158 2.20 2.30 2.14
C SER A 158 0.80 2.30 2.74
N LEU A 159 0.69 2.21 4.06
CA LEU A 159 -0.60 2.32 4.74
C LEU A 159 -1.21 3.71 4.51
N ILE A 160 -0.41 4.78 4.62
CA ILE A 160 -0.87 6.15 4.37
C ILE A 160 -1.32 6.30 2.91
N ALA A 161 -0.58 5.75 1.95
CA ALA A 161 -0.95 5.82 0.53
C ALA A 161 -2.27 5.08 0.26
N ALA A 162 -2.44 3.86 0.80
CA ALA A 162 -3.68 3.11 0.65
C ALA A 162 -4.87 3.85 1.27
N LEU A 163 -4.73 4.39 2.48
CA LEU A 163 -5.78 5.16 3.15
C LEU A 163 -6.12 6.46 2.40
N ALA A 164 -5.09 7.19 1.92
CA ALA A 164 -5.30 8.41 1.13
C ALA A 164 -6.00 8.11 -0.20
N ALA A 165 -5.63 7.01 -0.86
CA ALA A 165 -6.28 6.56 -2.09
C ALA A 165 -7.73 6.14 -1.85
N ILE A 166 -8.02 5.47 -0.72
CA ILE A 166 -9.39 5.11 -0.30
C ILE A 166 -10.21 6.38 -0.05
N ALA A 167 -9.65 7.32 0.73
CA ALA A 167 -10.35 8.53 1.14
C ALA A 167 -10.71 9.48 -0.02
N THR A 168 -10.02 9.36 -1.16
CA THR A 168 -10.34 10.15 -2.36
C THR A 168 -10.85 9.31 -3.52
N ALA A 169 -11.17 8.03 -3.26
CA ALA A 169 -11.69 7.15 -4.30
C ALA A 169 -13.05 7.63 -4.79
N ARG A 170 -13.23 7.61 -6.10
CA ARG A 170 -14.48 7.91 -6.79
C ARG A 170 -14.99 6.62 -7.42
N ILE A 171 -15.82 5.91 -6.67
CA ILE A 171 -16.37 4.62 -7.10
C ILE A 171 -17.72 4.87 -7.77
N PRO A 172 -17.97 4.41 -9.02
CA PRO A 172 -19.25 4.63 -9.68
C PRO A 172 -20.42 4.05 -8.88
N GLU A 173 -21.46 4.85 -8.62
CA GLU A 173 -22.65 4.40 -7.91
C GLU A 173 -23.56 3.58 -8.83
N TYR A 174 -23.99 2.41 -8.36
CA TYR A 174 -24.99 1.57 -8.99
C TYR A 174 -26.20 1.42 -8.06
N LYS A 175 -27.41 1.44 -8.64
CA LYS A 175 -28.67 1.16 -7.95
C LYS A 175 -29.31 -0.09 -8.50
N VAL A 176 -30.03 -0.80 -7.63
CA VAL A 176 -30.82 -1.97 -8.03
C VAL A 176 -32.23 -1.49 -8.39
N VAL A 177 -32.62 -1.71 -9.64
CA VAL A 177 -33.97 -1.43 -10.16
C VAL A 177 -34.45 -2.70 -10.86
N ASP A 178 -35.58 -3.25 -10.43
CA ASP A 178 -36.16 -4.50 -10.96
C ASP A 178 -35.18 -5.68 -10.95
N GLY A 179 -34.36 -5.81 -9.89
CA GLY A 179 -33.35 -6.86 -9.75
C GLY A 179 -32.14 -6.72 -10.69
N LYS A 180 -32.01 -5.59 -11.41
CA LYS A 180 -30.86 -5.29 -12.26
C LYS A 180 -30.09 -4.09 -11.72
N ILE A 181 -28.77 -4.15 -11.86
CA ILE A 181 -27.89 -3.05 -11.49
C ILE A 181 -27.84 -2.01 -12.61
N GLN A 182 -28.13 -0.76 -12.28
CA GLN A 182 -28.09 0.37 -13.20
C GLN A 182 -27.13 1.43 -12.66
N LYS A 183 -26.25 1.94 -13.52
CA LYS A 183 -25.31 3.01 -13.15
C LYS A 183 -26.07 4.32 -13.00
N THR A 184 -25.90 5.00 -11.87
CA THR A 184 -26.67 6.24 -11.56
C THR A 184 -26.05 7.50 -12.15
N GLY A 185 -24.79 7.43 -12.57
CA GLY A 185 -24.00 8.60 -12.99
C GLY A 185 -23.37 9.37 -11.83
N ALA A 186 -23.73 9.04 -10.59
CA ALA A 186 -23.06 9.53 -9.39
C ALA A 186 -21.87 8.63 -9.01
N TYR A 187 -21.11 9.08 -8.02
CA TYR A 187 -19.99 8.34 -7.45
C TYR A 187 -20.15 8.29 -5.94
N PHE A 188 -19.82 7.15 -5.35
CA PHE A 188 -19.50 7.05 -3.93
C PHE A 188 -18.22 7.85 -3.66
N THR A 189 -18.24 8.59 -2.57
CA THR A 189 -17.12 9.30 -1.96
C THR A 189 -17.02 8.90 -0.51
#